data_AF-A0ABD3RY31-F1
#
_entry.id   AF-A0ABD3RY31-F1
#
_cell.length_a   1.000
_cell.length_b   1.000
_cell.length_c   1.000
_cell.angle_alpha   90.00
_cell.angle_beta   90.00
_cell.angle_gamma   90.00
#
_symmetry.space_group_name_H-M   'P 1'
#
loop_
_entity.id
_entity.type
_entity.pdbx_description
1 polymer ?
#
loop_
_entity_poly.entity_id
_entity_poly.type
_entity_poly.pdbx_seq_one_letter_code
_entity_poly.pdbx_strand_id
1 'polypeptide(L)'
;MSPAITVRQQLAQRPGSQYGTESRSLSFGLGSMFSFALYSTSYEADAATIRIPGGIKLRLSSASVDRKEMSDFLRVTTGGGKTAMNGGGVALKFSSEENGDMIPICTFDGERGGDLHQTGLGIEVEGPRIVRLAAVIERTCKVGSTLNVNVFGSVFEGDL
;
A
#
# COMPACT_ATOMS: atom_id res chain seq x y z
N MET A 1 -23.19 -1.84 -17.10
CA MET A 1 -21.97 -2.32 -16.41
C MET A 1 -22.20 -2.13 -14.92
N SER A 2 -22.02 -3.16 -14.11
CA SER A 2 -22.14 -3.02 -12.66
C SER A 2 -21.03 -2.08 -12.14
N PRO A 3 -21.32 -1.19 -11.18
CA PRO A 3 -20.30 -0.31 -10.63
C PRO A 3 -19.21 -1.15 -9.95
N ALA A 4 -17.95 -0.78 -10.17
CA ALA A 4 -16.78 -1.49 -9.66
C ALA A 4 -15.72 -0.49 -9.18
N ILE A 5 -15.07 -0.83 -8.07
CA ILE A 5 -13.90 -0.10 -7.60
C ILE A 5 -12.76 -0.39 -8.55
N THR A 6 -11.99 0.64 -8.90
CA THR A 6 -10.77 0.48 -9.71
C THR A 6 -9.56 0.93 -8.91
N VAL A 7 -8.49 0.13 -8.95
CA VAL A 7 -7.20 0.42 -8.32
C VAL A 7 -6.17 0.53 -9.43
N ARG A 8 -5.47 1.66 -9.51
CA ARG A 8 -4.40 1.88 -10.49
C ARG A 8 -3.12 2.37 -9.83
N GLN A 9 -2.01 1.66 -10.02
CA GLN A 9 -0.69 2.14 -9.62
C GLN A 9 0.23 2.21 -10.86
N GLN A 10 0.98 3.31 -10.97
CA GLN A 10 1.99 3.48 -11.99
C GLN A 10 3.19 4.18 -11.37
N LEU A 11 4.34 3.51 -11.36
CA LEU A 11 5.58 4.07 -10.83
C LEU A 11 6.27 4.90 -11.91
N ALA A 12 6.78 6.09 -11.55
CA ALA A 12 7.59 6.85 -12.49
C ALA A 12 8.95 6.16 -12.70
N GLN A 13 9.49 6.28 -13.92
CA GLN A 13 10.82 5.76 -14.25
C GLN A 13 11.89 6.50 -13.46
N ARG A 14 12.66 5.78 -12.65
CA ARG A 14 13.75 6.34 -11.84
C ARG A 14 14.96 5.40 -11.80
N PRO A 15 16.20 5.94 -11.72
CA PRO A 15 17.40 5.12 -11.57
C PRO A 15 17.30 4.19 -10.36
N GLY A 16 17.62 2.91 -10.54
CA GLY A 16 17.59 1.91 -9.47
C GLY A 16 16.21 1.37 -9.08
N SER A 17 15.13 1.77 -9.77
CA SER A 17 13.83 1.12 -9.60
C SER A 17 13.90 -0.33 -10.10
N GLN A 18 13.57 -1.29 -9.23
CA GLN A 18 13.49 -2.70 -9.60
C GLN A 18 12.12 -3.10 -10.16
N TYR A 19 11.10 -2.27 -9.93
CA TYR A 19 9.79 -2.48 -10.48
C TYR A 19 9.68 -1.93 -11.89
N GLY A 20 8.91 -2.63 -12.74
CA GLY A 20 8.48 -2.11 -14.03
C GLY A 20 7.61 -0.86 -13.88
N THR A 21 7.68 0.02 -14.88
CA THR A 21 6.93 1.29 -14.93
C THR A 21 5.55 1.15 -15.56
N GLU A 22 5.15 -0.08 -15.90
CA GLU A 22 3.86 -0.38 -16.50
C GLU A 22 2.73 -0.09 -15.51
N SER A 23 1.64 0.46 -16.03
CA SER A 23 0.45 0.72 -15.22
C SER A 23 -0.23 -0.59 -14.85
N ARG A 24 -0.42 -0.83 -13.55
CA ARG A 24 -1.20 -1.95 -13.04
C ARG A 24 -2.59 -1.47 -12.70
N SER A 25 -3.61 -2.10 -13.28
CA SER A 25 -5.02 -1.75 -13.05
C SER A 25 -5.79 -3.00 -12.64
N LEU A 26 -6.54 -2.91 -11.55
CA LEU A 26 -7.40 -3.97 -11.03
C LEU A 26 -8.80 -3.40 -10.81
N SER A 27 -9.82 -4.25 -10.96
CA SER A 27 -11.22 -3.88 -10.77
C SER A 27 -11.93 -4.90 -9.89
N PHE A 28 -12.72 -4.42 -8.94
CA PHE A 28 -13.44 -5.25 -7.97
C PHE A 28 -14.91 -4.85 -7.91
N GLY A 29 -15.80 -5.82 -8.14
CA GLY A 29 -17.24 -5.61 -8.16
C GLY A 29 -17.87 -5.57 -6.78
N LEU A 30 -19.13 -5.13 -6.71
CA LEU A 30 -19.94 -5.16 -5.50
C LEU A 30 -20.00 -6.57 -4.87
N GLY A 31 -19.89 -6.66 -3.54
CA GLY A 31 -19.92 -7.91 -2.78
C GLY A 31 -18.62 -8.70 -2.82
N SER A 32 -17.60 -8.24 -3.55
CA SER A 32 -16.32 -8.94 -3.64
C SER A 32 -15.43 -8.67 -2.42
N MET A 33 -14.73 -9.72 -1.98
CA MET A 33 -13.46 -9.55 -1.27
C MET A 33 -12.38 -9.25 -2.30
N PHE A 34 -11.42 -8.40 -1.93
CA PHE A 34 -10.30 -8.08 -2.81
C PHE A 34 -8.96 -8.15 -2.09
N SER A 35 -7.92 -8.34 -2.89
CA SER A 35 -6.53 -8.17 -2.49
C SER A 35 -5.71 -7.60 -3.63
N PHE A 36 -4.80 -6.70 -3.34
CA PHE A 36 -3.81 -6.25 -4.32
C PHE A 36 -2.48 -5.87 -3.65
N ALA A 37 -1.38 -6.00 -4.40
CA ALA A 37 -0.06 -5.64 -3.95
C ALA A 37 0.31 -4.21 -4.38
N LEU A 38 0.65 -3.37 -3.41
CA LEU A 38 1.30 -2.08 -3.60
C LEU A 38 2.80 -2.28 -3.71
N TYR A 39 3.39 -1.72 -4.77
CA TYR A 39 4.83 -1.64 -4.91
C TYR A 39 5.37 -0.52 -4.01
N SER A 40 6.36 -0.86 -3.18
CA SER A 40 7.03 0.12 -2.33
C SER A 40 7.85 1.12 -3.15
N THR A 41 7.80 2.38 -2.77
CA THR A 41 8.55 3.47 -3.41
C THR A 41 9.04 4.47 -2.38
N SER A 42 10.10 5.22 -2.66
CA SER A 42 10.49 6.35 -1.82
C SER A 42 9.60 7.59 -2.02
N TYR A 43 8.66 7.55 -2.97
CA TYR A 43 7.89 8.71 -3.41
C TYR A 43 6.38 8.48 -3.29
N GLU A 44 5.72 9.26 -2.44
CA GLU A 44 4.26 9.28 -2.33
C GLU A 44 3.53 9.61 -3.64
N ALA A 45 4.23 10.27 -4.58
CA ALA A 45 3.71 10.55 -5.91
C ALA A 45 3.32 9.27 -6.68
N ASP A 46 3.93 8.12 -6.39
CA ASP A 46 3.58 6.84 -7.04
C ASP A 46 2.51 6.03 -6.30
N ALA A 47 1.73 6.69 -5.43
CA ALA A 47 0.58 6.09 -4.77
C ALA A 47 -0.38 5.46 -5.80
N ALA A 48 -0.96 4.31 -5.44
CA ALA A 48 -2.10 3.78 -6.15
C ALA A 48 -3.30 4.71 -5.98
N THR A 49 -3.97 5.01 -7.08
CA THR A 49 -5.25 5.72 -7.10
C THR A 49 -6.38 4.71 -7.06
N ILE A 50 -7.29 4.86 -6.11
CA ILE A 50 -8.49 4.05 -5.98
C ILE A 50 -9.69 4.94 -6.31
N ARG A 51 -10.46 4.55 -7.32
CA ARG A 51 -11.72 5.21 -7.67
C ARG A 51 -12.87 4.37 -7.17
N ILE A 52 -13.72 4.99 -6.36
CA ILE A 52 -14.90 4.37 -5.75
C ILE A 52 -16.13 5.02 -6.39
N PRO A 53 -16.94 4.28 -7.18
CA PRO A 53 -18.17 4.80 -7.76
C PRO A 53 -19.22 5.17 -6.71
N GLY A 54 -20.22 5.97 -7.09
CA GLY A 54 -21.38 6.25 -6.23
C GLY A 54 -22.17 4.98 -5.89
N GLY A 55 -22.74 4.93 -4.67
CA GLY A 55 -23.47 3.77 -4.17
C GLY A 55 -22.60 2.56 -3.81
N ILE A 56 -21.27 2.75 -3.73
CA ILE A 56 -20.32 1.72 -3.31
C ILE A 56 -19.53 2.18 -2.09
N LYS A 57 -19.35 1.28 -1.13
CA LYS A 57 -18.49 1.46 0.04
C LYS A 57 -17.27 0.53 -0.05
N LEU A 58 -16.09 1.12 0.07
CA LEU A 58 -14.80 0.43 0.18
C LEU A 58 -14.46 0.25 1.66
N ARG A 59 -14.07 -0.95 2.07
CA ARG A 59 -13.48 -1.20 3.39
C ARG A 59 -12.10 -1.82 3.26
N LEU A 60 -11.06 -1.14 3.76
CA LEU A 60 -9.73 -1.72 3.92
C LEU A 60 -9.66 -2.41 5.28
N SER A 61 -9.43 -3.72 5.29
CA SER A 61 -9.49 -4.52 6.51
C SER A 61 -8.11 -4.78 7.11
N SER A 62 -7.15 -5.15 6.26
CA SER A 62 -5.81 -5.54 6.69
C SER A 62 -4.78 -5.26 5.61
N ALA A 63 -3.51 -5.24 6.01
CA ALA A 63 -2.36 -5.16 5.12
C ALA A 63 -1.26 -6.09 5.60
N SER A 64 -0.46 -6.63 4.68
CA SER A 64 0.65 -7.52 5.03
C SER A 64 1.80 -7.44 4.07
N VAL A 65 2.96 -7.92 4.51
CA VAL A 65 4.15 -8.11 3.68
C VAL A 65 4.57 -9.57 3.77
N ASP A 66 5.22 -10.08 2.72
CA ASP A 66 5.78 -11.43 2.79
C ASP A 66 6.98 -11.49 3.75
N ARG A 67 7.07 -12.56 4.55
CA ARG A 67 8.14 -12.71 5.55
C ARG A 67 9.52 -12.79 4.91
N LYS A 68 9.63 -13.53 3.82
CA LYS A 68 10.90 -13.71 3.12
C LYS A 68 11.27 -12.41 2.42
N GLU A 69 10.34 -11.77 1.72
CA GLU A 69 10.57 -10.45 1.10
C GLU A 69 10.99 -9.41 2.15
N MET A 70 10.34 -9.38 3.31
CA MET A 70 10.72 -8.45 4.40
C MET A 70 12.12 -8.75 4.94
N SER A 71 12.46 -10.02 5.15
CA SER A 71 13.81 -10.42 5.58
C SER A 71 14.87 -10.02 4.55
N ASP A 72 14.60 -10.22 3.26
CA ASP A 72 15.50 -9.86 2.17
C ASP A 72 15.64 -8.33 2.07
N PHE A 73 14.53 -7.60 2.17
CA PHE A 73 14.48 -6.13 2.21
C PHE A 73 15.32 -5.57 3.37
N LEU A 74 15.12 -6.08 4.59
CA LEU A 74 15.88 -5.65 5.76
C LEU A 74 17.37 -5.96 5.58
N ARG A 75 17.74 -7.12 5.03
CA ARG A 75 19.15 -7.48 4.80
C ARG A 75 19.84 -6.53 3.82
N VAL A 76 19.16 -6.16 2.73
CA VAL A 76 19.70 -5.24 1.71
C VAL A 76 19.83 -3.82 2.28
N THR A 77 18.80 -3.34 2.97
CA THR A 77 18.77 -1.99 3.54
C THR A 77 19.81 -1.81 4.66
N THR A 78 19.95 -2.79 5.54
CA THR A 78 20.87 -2.77 6.70
C THR A 78 22.31 -3.18 6.38
N GLY A 79 22.61 -3.64 5.16
CA GLY A 79 23.97 -4.01 4.75
C GLY A 79 24.50 -5.33 5.34
N GLY A 80 23.63 -6.26 5.73
CA GLY A 80 24.01 -7.62 6.12
C GLY A 80 24.65 -7.78 7.52
N GLY A 81 24.76 -6.72 8.30
CA GLY A 81 25.24 -6.78 9.69
C GLY A 81 24.09 -7.01 10.69
N LYS A 82 24.29 -7.92 11.65
CA LYS A 82 23.34 -8.23 12.76
C LYS A 82 23.02 -7.04 13.71
N THR A 83 23.57 -5.85 13.46
CA THR A 83 23.56 -4.70 14.38
C THR A 83 22.91 -3.44 13.84
N ALA A 84 22.25 -3.47 12.69
CA ALA A 84 21.48 -2.32 12.21
C ALA A 84 20.02 -2.39 12.69
N MET A 85 19.85 -2.23 14.01
CA MET A 85 18.60 -1.79 14.63
C MET A 85 18.60 -0.26 14.58
N ASN A 86 18.16 0.33 13.49
CA ASN A 86 17.69 1.73 13.49
C ASN A 86 16.81 1.97 12.25
N GLY A 87 15.52 1.69 12.41
CA GLY A 87 14.43 2.45 11.81
C GLY A 87 14.25 2.39 10.29
N GLY A 88 14.49 1.24 9.65
CA GLY A 88 14.20 1.04 8.23
C GLY A 88 12.93 0.20 8.01
N GLY A 89 11.93 0.77 7.35
CA GLY A 89 10.67 0.08 7.06
C GLY A 89 9.93 0.59 5.82
N VAL A 90 8.74 0.04 5.62
CA VAL A 90 7.78 0.49 4.62
C VAL A 90 6.49 0.92 5.31
N ALA A 91 6.18 2.20 5.23
CA ALA A 91 4.95 2.78 5.75
C ALA A 91 3.81 2.64 4.74
N LEU A 92 2.71 2.03 5.15
CA LEU A 92 1.45 2.11 4.42
C LEU A 92 0.80 3.46 4.74
N LYS A 93 0.54 4.27 3.72
CA LYS A 93 -0.05 5.60 3.85
C LYS A 93 -1.33 5.73 3.06
N PHE A 94 -2.22 6.61 3.51
CA PHE A 94 -3.52 6.90 2.88
C PHE A 94 -3.77 8.40 2.77
N SER A 95 -4.43 8.81 1.69
CA SER A 95 -5.02 10.15 1.57
C SER A 95 -6.38 10.07 0.88
N SER A 96 -7.20 11.10 1.07
CA SER A 96 -8.51 11.25 0.44
C SER A 96 -8.63 12.60 -0.26
N GLU A 97 -9.76 12.85 -0.92
CA GLU A 97 -10.06 14.18 -1.47
C GLU A 97 -10.30 15.23 -0.37
N GLU A 98 -10.77 14.82 0.81
CA GLU A 98 -11.00 15.69 1.96
C GLU A 98 -9.70 16.04 2.69
N ASN A 99 -8.72 15.13 2.64
CA ASN A 99 -7.38 15.35 3.14
C ASN A 99 -6.34 14.83 2.14
N GLY A 100 -5.76 15.76 1.39
CA GLY A 100 -4.76 15.47 0.35
C GLY A 100 -3.39 15.03 0.89
N ASP A 101 -3.13 15.20 2.19
CA ASP A 101 -1.89 14.77 2.80
C ASP A 101 -1.87 13.24 2.98
N MET A 102 -0.73 12.62 2.67
CA MET A 102 -0.54 11.19 2.86
C MET A 102 -0.22 10.88 4.32
N ILE A 103 -1.21 10.38 5.04
CA ILE A 103 -1.11 10.04 6.47
C ILE A 103 -0.65 8.58 6.63
N PRO A 104 0.34 8.29 7.49
CA PRO A 104 0.73 6.92 7.79
C PRO A 104 -0.35 6.17 8.58
N ILE A 105 -0.67 4.96 8.14
CA ILE A 105 -1.60 4.04 8.80
C ILE A 105 -0.83 3.06 9.69
N CYS A 106 0.18 2.40 9.12
CA CYS A 106 1.07 1.48 9.81
C CYS A 106 2.43 1.43 9.12
N THR A 107 3.44 0.92 9.83
CA THR A 107 4.79 0.69 9.30
C THR A 107 5.16 -0.77 9.48
N PHE A 108 5.65 -1.39 8.41
CA PHE A 108 6.27 -2.70 8.44
C PHE A 108 7.78 -2.51 8.58
N ASP A 109 8.33 -2.87 9.74
CA ASP A 109 9.76 -2.71 10.08
C ASP A 109 10.32 -3.96 10.80
N GLY A 110 11.63 -3.98 11.01
CA GLY A 110 12.32 -5.07 11.71
C GLY A 110 12.30 -4.97 13.24
N GLU A 111 11.87 -3.83 13.81
CA GLU A 111 11.90 -3.57 15.26
C GLU A 111 10.62 -4.03 15.95
N ARG A 112 9.49 -4.01 15.25
CA ARG A 112 8.15 -4.37 15.76
C ARG A 112 7.87 -5.88 15.82
N GLY A 113 8.90 -6.71 15.78
CA GLY A 113 8.79 -8.12 16.17
C GLY A 113 7.76 -8.93 15.37
N GLY A 114 7.91 -9.02 14.06
CA GLY A 114 7.28 -10.11 13.28
C GLY A 114 5.81 -9.93 12.89
N ASP A 115 5.16 -8.82 13.24
CA ASP A 115 3.84 -8.46 12.73
C ASP A 115 3.94 -7.98 11.28
N LEU A 116 4.11 -8.95 10.39
CA LEU A 116 4.08 -8.79 8.94
C LEU A 116 2.65 -8.66 8.43
N HIS A 117 1.68 -8.58 9.33
CA HIS A 117 0.26 -8.52 9.05
C HIS A 117 -0.40 -7.55 10.04
N GLN A 118 -0.89 -6.44 9.52
CA GLN A 118 -1.68 -5.46 10.24
C GLN A 118 -3.16 -5.72 9.99
N THR A 119 -3.94 -5.90 11.04
CA THR A 119 -5.41 -5.97 10.98
C THR A 119 -6.04 -4.68 11.48
N GLY A 120 -7.33 -4.50 11.21
CA GLY A 120 -8.11 -3.41 11.79
C GLY A 120 -7.68 -2.03 11.29
N LEU A 121 -7.38 -1.89 9.99
CA LEU A 121 -6.97 -0.60 9.43
C LEU A 121 -8.03 0.50 9.62
N GLY A 122 -9.30 0.14 9.78
CA GLY A 122 -10.38 1.06 10.14
C GLY A 122 -10.74 2.06 9.04
N ILE A 123 -10.31 1.82 7.79
CA ILE A 123 -10.56 2.72 6.67
C ILE A 123 -11.79 2.25 5.91
N GLU A 124 -12.83 3.08 5.96
CA GLU A 124 -14.06 2.91 5.21
C GLU A 124 -14.31 4.19 4.40
N VAL A 125 -14.60 4.02 3.11
CA VAL A 125 -14.79 5.14 2.19
C VAL A 125 -15.99 4.85 1.31
N GLU A 126 -16.98 5.72 1.36
CA GLU A 126 -18.16 5.65 0.50
C GLU A 126 -18.01 6.57 -0.70
N GLY A 127 -18.35 6.07 -1.89
CA GLY A 127 -18.25 6.82 -3.13
C GLY A 127 -19.45 7.74 -3.40
N PRO A 128 -19.35 8.65 -4.39
CA PRO A 128 -18.25 8.75 -5.34
C PRO A 128 -17.03 9.47 -4.72
N ARG A 129 -15.87 8.81 -4.73
CA ARG A 129 -14.62 9.34 -4.15
C ARG A 129 -13.39 8.81 -4.88
N ILE A 130 -12.32 9.60 -4.82
CA ILE A 130 -10.97 9.18 -5.17
C ILE A 130 -10.11 9.18 -3.91
N VAL A 131 -9.44 8.07 -3.65
CA VAL A 131 -8.48 7.95 -2.54
C VAL A 131 -7.14 7.42 -3.03
N ARG A 132 -6.09 7.63 -2.26
CA ARG A 132 -4.73 7.21 -2.60
C ARG A 132 -4.17 6.32 -1.51
N LEU A 133 -3.47 5.26 -1.92
CA LEU A 133 -2.71 4.39 -1.03
C LEU A 133 -1.27 4.27 -1.52
N ALA A 134 -0.31 4.40 -0.62
CA ALA A 134 1.10 4.25 -0.96
C ALA A 134 1.79 3.32 0.03
N ALA A 135 2.67 2.46 -0.48
CA ALA A 135 3.70 1.80 0.30
C ALA A 135 4.98 2.64 0.18
N VAL A 136 5.33 3.37 1.24
CA VAL A 136 6.43 4.35 1.21
C VAL A 136 7.61 3.83 2.00
N ILE A 137 8.75 3.67 1.32
CA ILE A 137 10.03 3.30 1.94
C ILE A 137 10.50 4.48 2.80
N GLU A 138 10.78 4.23 4.07
CA GLU A 138 11.30 5.23 4.98
C GLU A 138 12.71 5.69 4.57
N ARG A 139 13.02 6.98 4.77
CA ARG A 139 14.23 7.65 4.22
C ARG A 139 15.57 7.06 4.70
N THR A 140 15.54 6.27 5.76
CA THR A 140 16.68 5.55 6.35
C THR A 140 17.09 4.32 5.53
N CYS A 141 16.24 3.85 4.61
CA CYS A 141 16.50 2.68 3.78
C CYS A 141 17.31 3.03 2.51
N LYS A 142 18.23 2.13 2.13
CA LYS A 142 19.00 2.26 0.89
C LYS A 142 18.09 2.20 -0.35
N VAL A 143 18.31 3.13 -1.27
CA VAL A 143 17.64 3.21 -2.59
C VAL A 143 17.87 1.91 -3.36
N GLY A 144 16.78 1.30 -3.85
CA GLY A 144 16.80 0.08 -4.66
C GLY A 144 16.30 -1.18 -3.94
N SER A 145 15.94 -1.10 -2.65
CA SER A 145 15.25 -2.19 -1.95
C SER A 145 13.75 -2.14 -2.23
N THR A 146 13.14 -3.28 -2.51
CA THR A 146 11.71 -3.37 -2.83
C THR A 146 10.99 -4.32 -1.88
N LEU A 147 9.73 -4.01 -1.58
CA LEU A 147 8.85 -4.81 -0.74
C LEU A 147 7.41 -4.60 -1.17
N ASN A 148 6.67 -5.69 -1.40
CA ASN A 148 5.27 -5.58 -1.73
C ASN A 148 4.42 -5.51 -0.46
N VAL A 149 3.55 -4.52 -0.37
CA VAL A 149 2.51 -4.46 0.68
C VAL A 149 1.20 -4.94 0.08
N ASN A 150 0.75 -6.11 0.50
CA ASN A 150 -0.54 -6.67 0.13
C ASN A 150 -1.64 -6.03 0.96
N VAL A 151 -2.63 -5.41 0.32
CA VAL A 151 -3.79 -4.78 0.95
C VAL A 151 -5.01 -5.65 0.71
N PHE A 152 -5.82 -5.84 1.75
CA PHE A 152 -7.02 -6.68 1.72
C PHE A 152 -8.24 -5.91 2.20
N GLY A 153 -9.39 -6.25 1.62
CA GLY A 153 -10.64 -5.61 1.99
C GLY A 153 -11.83 -6.17 1.27
N SER A 154 -12.91 -5.39 1.29
CA SER A 154 -14.19 -5.78 0.72
C SER A 154 -14.93 -4.57 0.14
N VAL A 155 -15.80 -4.88 -0.83
CA VAL A 155 -16.65 -3.92 -1.53
C VAL A 155 -18.10 -4.18 -1.15
N PHE A 156 -18.78 -3.16 -0.64
CA PHE A 156 -20.15 -3.23 -0.19
C PHE A 156 -21.03 -2.19 -0.89
N GLU A 157 -22.33 -2.36 -0.73
CA GLU A 157 -23.32 -1.37 -1.14
C GLU A 157 -23.19 -0.16 -0.20
N GLY A 158 -23.26 1.04 -0.76
CA GLY A 158 -23.32 2.28 0.02
C GLY A 158 -24.71 2.48 0.62
N ASP A 159 -24.83 3.43 1.55
CA ASP A 159 -26.08 3.73 2.24
C ASP A 159 -26.92 4.80 1.51
N LEU A 160 -26.61 5.08 0.23
CA LEU A 160 -27.22 6.14 -0.59
C LEU A 160 -28.54 5.73 -1.27
#